data_AF-A0A847HZN1-F1
#
_entry.id   AF-A0A847HZN1-F1
#
_cell.length_a   1.000
_cell.length_b   1.000
_cell.length_c   1.000
_cell.angle_alpha   90.00
_cell.angle_beta   90.00
_cell.angle_gamma   90.00
#
_symmetry.space_group_name_H-M   'P 1'
#
loop_
_entity.id
_entity.type
_entity.pdbx_description
1 polymer ?
#
loop_
_entity_poly.entity_id
_entity_poly.type
_entity_poly.pdbx_seq_one_letter_code
_entity_poly.pdbx_strand_id
1 'polypeptide(L)'
;MFISGKPTRCTVSVFIALFGMFAASPLAIAAVSETILTVTATCGRSSGTLTITQEDGYWDGDNFFWSTDEAIEIRDGEQLLGRFGPASIAVYADPQVNLGFAIQADNELTSFTLTSALLDFPNIEHAWARADAAFTLLDCQGVGALLTGTGPGGGAYMAMYNGTASDATTFAEGINTIEVVWPETLAVAEFSSASSGE
;
A
#
# COMPACT_ATOMS: atom_id res chain seq x y z
N MET A 1 -29.33 8.82 -31.66
CA MET A 1 -28.11 8.01 -31.83
C MET A 1 -27.29 8.19 -30.55
N PHE A 2 -27.48 7.33 -29.57
CA PHE A 2 -26.76 7.39 -28.29
C PHE A 2 -25.52 6.51 -28.39
N ILE A 3 -24.34 7.11 -28.24
CA ILE A 3 -23.07 6.39 -28.26
C ILE A 3 -22.88 5.82 -26.85
N SER A 4 -23.05 4.50 -26.74
CA SER A 4 -22.73 3.72 -25.54
C SER A 4 -21.21 3.76 -25.32
N GLY A 5 -20.78 4.49 -24.31
CA GLY A 5 -19.41 4.45 -23.81
C GLY A 5 -19.20 3.19 -22.97
N LYS A 6 -18.22 2.36 -23.34
CA LYS A 6 -17.79 1.19 -22.55
C LYS A 6 -17.28 1.64 -21.17
N PRO A 7 -17.60 0.92 -20.09
CA PRO A 7 -16.93 1.12 -18.81
C PRO A 7 -15.46 0.69 -18.93
N THR A 8 -14.55 1.64 -18.78
CA THR A 8 -13.11 1.41 -18.74
C THR A 8 -12.78 0.83 -17.38
N ARG A 9 -12.30 -0.42 -17.35
CA ARG A 9 -11.90 -1.10 -16.11
C ARG A 9 -10.69 -0.41 -15.48
N CYS A 10 -10.78 -0.12 -14.19
CA CYS A 10 -9.67 0.37 -13.38
C CYS A 10 -8.61 -0.73 -13.26
N THR A 11 -7.39 -0.44 -13.68
CA THR A 11 -6.23 -1.33 -13.50
C THR A 11 -5.21 -0.60 -12.66
N VAL A 12 -4.86 -1.18 -11.51
CA VAL A 12 -3.78 -0.73 -10.61
C VAL A 12 -2.49 -1.43 -11.05
N SER A 13 -1.39 -0.70 -11.18
CA SER A 13 -0.08 -1.24 -11.56
C SER A 13 1.04 -0.47 -10.87
N VAL A 14 1.99 -1.18 -10.26
CA VAL A 14 3.13 -0.62 -9.49
C VAL A 14 4.42 -0.87 -10.27
N PHE A 15 5.34 0.10 -10.23
CA PHE A 15 6.68 0.03 -10.82
C PHE A 15 7.72 0.64 -9.86
N ILE A 16 8.94 0.08 -9.84
CA ILE A 16 10.08 0.47 -8.98
C ILE A 16 11.23 1.00 -9.86
N ALA A 17 11.89 2.09 -9.45
CA ALA A 17 13.11 2.63 -10.07
C ALA A 17 14.21 2.93 -9.03
N LEU A 18 15.48 2.75 -9.44
CA LEU A 18 16.67 2.54 -8.62
C LEU A 18 17.58 3.79 -8.50
N PHE A 19 18.22 4.02 -7.34
CA PHE A 19 19.43 4.87 -7.24
C PHE A 19 20.41 4.44 -6.12
N GLY A 20 21.65 4.09 -6.54
CA GLY A 20 22.95 4.53 -6.01
C GLY A 20 23.42 4.24 -4.57
N MET A 21 24.34 3.28 -4.45
CA MET A 21 25.09 2.71 -3.30
C MET A 21 26.13 3.65 -2.61
N PHE A 22 26.41 3.43 -1.31
CA PHE A 22 27.75 3.37 -0.69
C PHE A 22 27.70 2.66 0.68
N ALA A 23 28.56 1.64 0.87
CA ALA A 23 28.65 0.84 2.09
C ALA A 23 29.76 1.33 3.03
N ALA A 24 29.41 1.56 4.29
CA ALA A 24 30.31 1.55 5.44
C ALA A 24 29.53 0.96 6.61
N SER A 25 30.02 -0.11 7.23
CA SER A 25 29.36 -0.78 8.35
C SER A 25 29.93 -0.27 9.69
N PRO A 26 29.17 0.50 10.49
CA PRO A 26 29.50 0.73 11.89
C PRO A 26 28.80 -0.32 12.78
N LEU A 27 29.25 -0.39 14.04
CA LEU A 27 28.61 -1.14 15.13
C LEU A 27 27.09 -0.95 15.07
N ALA A 28 26.35 -2.05 14.95
CA ALA A 28 24.93 -2.02 14.63
C ALA A 28 24.10 -1.57 15.85
N ILE A 29 23.95 -0.27 15.99
CA ILE A 29 22.70 0.34 16.47
C ILE A 29 21.65 -0.06 15.43
N ALA A 30 20.47 -0.52 15.84
CA ALA A 30 19.37 -0.76 14.90
C ALA A 30 19.18 0.50 14.06
N ALA A 31 19.58 0.42 12.79
CA ALA A 31 19.60 1.57 11.91
C ALA A 31 18.28 1.56 11.17
N VAL A 32 17.37 2.42 11.61
CA VAL A 32 16.18 2.74 10.86
C VAL A 32 16.58 3.68 9.72
N SER A 33 16.06 3.45 8.51
CA SER A 33 16.23 4.39 7.40
C SER A 33 15.73 5.80 7.77
N GLU A 34 16.35 6.85 7.22
CA GLU A 34 15.91 8.24 7.37
C GLU A 34 14.44 8.42 6.94
N THR A 35 14.04 7.70 5.89
CA THR A 35 12.65 7.62 5.44
C THR A 35 11.95 6.45 6.13
N ILE A 36 10.89 6.77 6.87
CA ILE A 36 10.09 5.80 7.62
C ILE A 36 8.95 5.23 6.78
N LEU A 37 8.29 6.08 6.01
CA LEU A 37 7.21 5.69 5.13
C LEU A 37 7.20 6.58 3.90
N THR A 38 7.08 5.99 2.73
CA THR A 38 6.77 6.68 1.49
C THR A 38 5.42 6.22 0.98
N VAL A 39 4.52 7.17 0.73
CA VAL A 39 3.23 6.94 0.09
C VAL A 39 3.22 7.67 -1.24
N THR A 40 3.23 6.92 -2.33
CA THR A 40 3.16 7.47 -3.68
C THR A 40 1.76 7.27 -4.23
N ALA A 41 1.12 8.36 -4.66
CA ALA A 41 -0.16 8.35 -5.36
C ALA A 41 0.07 8.67 -6.84
N THR A 42 -0.49 7.87 -7.74
CA THR A 42 -0.41 8.09 -9.19
C THR A 42 -1.79 8.06 -9.82
N CYS A 43 -2.13 9.07 -10.62
CA CYS A 43 -3.36 9.12 -11.40
C CYS A 43 -3.02 9.51 -12.85
N GLY A 44 -3.08 8.53 -13.76
CA GLY A 44 -2.71 8.74 -15.16
C GLY A 44 -1.25 9.18 -15.32
N ARG A 45 -1.03 10.47 -15.58
CA ARG A 45 0.32 11.07 -15.67
C ARG A 45 0.72 11.88 -14.44
N SER A 46 -0.23 12.15 -13.55
CA SER A 46 0.00 12.91 -12.33
C SER A 46 0.54 12.02 -11.23
N SER A 47 1.44 12.57 -10.41
CA SER A 47 2.08 11.83 -9.32
C SER A 47 2.35 12.73 -8.13
N GLY A 48 2.01 12.26 -6.94
CA GLY A 48 2.28 12.93 -5.67
C GLY A 48 2.92 11.96 -4.69
N THR A 49 3.81 12.47 -3.83
CA THR A 49 4.49 11.66 -2.81
C THR A 49 4.35 12.32 -1.46
N LEU A 50 3.93 11.53 -0.48
CA LEU A 50 4.05 11.85 0.95
C LEU A 50 5.20 11.04 1.51
N THR A 51 6.14 11.72 2.15
CA THR A 51 7.28 11.11 2.83
C THR A 51 7.19 11.43 4.31
N ILE A 52 7.23 10.40 5.15
CA ILE A 52 7.40 10.50 6.59
C ILE A 52 8.84 10.09 6.90
N THR A 53 9.55 10.97 7.58
CA THR A 53 10.94 10.84 7.98
C THR A 53 11.06 10.69 9.49
N GLN A 54 12.27 10.42 9.97
CA GLN A 54 12.58 10.38 11.40
C GLN A 54 12.31 11.70 12.13
N GLU A 55 12.32 12.83 11.41
CA GLU A 55 12.08 14.16 11.99
C GLU A 55 10.60 14.46 12.20
N ASP A 56 9.71 13.75 11.51
CA ASP A 56 8.26 13.98 11.59
C ASP A 56 7.64 13.35 12.84
N GLY A 57 8.31 12.37 13.44
CA GLY A 57 7.85 11.64 14.62
C GLY A 57 8.60 12.02 15.89
N TYR A 58 8.56 11.12 16.86
CA TYR A 58 9.35 11.22 18.08
C TYR A 58 9.99 9.88 18.43
N TRP A 59 11.06 9.97 19.21
CA TRP A 59 11.82 8.83 19.70
C TRP A 59 11.59 8.63 21.19
N ASP A 60 11.38 7.39 21.60
CA ASP A 60 11.43 6.94 23.00
C ASP A 60 12.46 5.83 23.13
N GLY A 61 13.67 6.21 23.57
CA GLY A 61 14.85 5.36 23.48
C GLY A 61 15.18 5.05 22.01
N ASP A 62 15.26 3.76 21.69
CA ASP A 62 15.54 3.27 20.32
C ASP A 62 14.26 3.02 19.50
N ASN A 63 13.08 3.39 20.02
CA ASN A 63 11.80 3.19 19.36
C ASN A 63 11.31 4.49 18.72
N PHE A 64 10.83 4.40 17.48
CA PHE A 64 10.26 5.52 16.74
C PHE A 64 8.74 5.42 16.71
N PHE A 65 8.08 6.57 16.91
CA PHE A 65 6.63 6.68 16.85
C PHE A 65 6.23 7.89 16.01
N TRP A 66 5.20 7.69 15.18
CA TRP A 66 4.55 8.75 14.42
C TRP A 66 3.06 8.48 14.31
N SER A 67 2.25 9.54 14.33
CA SER A 67 0.81 9.42 14.10
C SER A 67 0.22 10.72 13.59
N THR A 68 -0.86 10.60 12.83
CA THR A 68 -1.75 11.70 12.45
C THR A 68 -3.19 11.30 12.65
N ASP A 69 -3.96 12.17 13.29
CA ASP A 69 -5.42 12.02 13.40
C ASP A 69 -6.14 12.65 12.19
N GLU A 70 -5.48 13.58 11.50
CA GLU A 70 -6.01 14.25 10.33
C GLU A 70 -5.47 13.63 9.04
N ALA A 71 -6.27 13.72 7.99
CA ALA A 71 -5.89 13.22 6.69
C ALA A 71 -4.96 14.22 5.98
N ILE A 72 -3.79 13.74 5.57
CA ILE A 72 -2.78 14.48 4.83
C ILE A 72 -3.10 14.37 3.35
N GLU A 73 -3.17 15.50 2.66
CA GLU A 73 -3.42 15.54 1.23
C GLU A 73 -2.18 15.17 0.41
N ILE A 74 -2.35 14.27 -0.56
CA ILE A 74 -1.32 13.94 -1.54
C ILE A 74 -1.68 14.64 -2.85
N ARG A 75 -0.83 15.56 -3.30
CA ARG A 75 -1.09 16.46 -4.42
C ARG A 75 -0.01 16.39 -5.49
N ASP A 76 -0.40 16.74 -6.72
CA ASP A 76 0.49 17.09 -7.83
C ASP A 76 0.16 18.53 -8.28
N GLY A 77 0.96 19.48 -7.80
CA GLY A 77 0.61 20.91 -7.89
C GLY A 77 -0.71 21.23 -7.18
N GLU A 78 -1.69 21.72 -7.94
CA GLU A 78 -3.04 22.03 -7.42
C GLU A 78 -3.98 20.81 -7.43
N GLN A 79 -3.64 19.74 -8.16
CA GLN A 79 -4.48 18.55 -8.27
C GLN A 79 -4.37 17.72 -6.98
N LEU A 80 -5.51 17.40 -6.38
CA LEU A 80 -5.59 16.45 -5.28
C LEU A 80 -5.70 15.02 -5.85
N LEU A 81 -4.78 14.15 -5.47
CA LEU A 81 -4.77 12.75 -5.91
C LEU A 81 -5.42 11.82 -4.89
N GLY A 82 -5.31 12.18 -3.61
CA GLY A 82 -5.89 11.42 -2.52
C GLY A 82 -5.51 11.97 -1.16
N ARG A 83 -5.92 11.25 -0.12
CA ARG A 83 -5.68 11.59 1.28
C ARG A 83 -5.16 10.37 2.02
N PHE A 84 -4.15 10.58 2.86
CA PHE A 84 -3.54 9.57 3.72
C PHE A 84 -3.78 9.94 5.18
N GLY A 85 -4.40 9.06 5.94
CA GLY A 85 -4.74 9.28 7.34
C GLY A 85 -6.23 9.04 7.63
N PRO A 86 -6.61 8.81 8.90
CA PRO A 86 -5.74 8.74 10.09
C PRO A 86 -4.76 7.57 10.01
N ALA A 87 -3.58 7.73 10.58
CA ALA A 87 -2.49 6.76 10.48
C ALA A 87 -1.56 6.78 11.70
N SER A 88 -0.93 5.64 11.97
CA SER A 88 0.08 5.47 13.00
C SER A 88 1.19 4.51 12.57
N ILE A 89 2.40 4.83 13.00
CA ILE A 89 3.61 4.05 12.76
C ILE A 89 4.30 3.87 14.11
N ALA A 90 4.66 2.62 14.43
CA ALA A 90 5.57 2.33 15.52
C ALA A 90 6.67 1.38 15.01
N VAL A 91 7.91 1.78 15.19
CA VAL A 91 9.10 0.98 14.88
C VAL A 91 9.81 0.69 16.18
N TYR A 92 9.98 -0.59 16.48
CA TYR A 92 10.70 -1.07 17.67
C TYR A 92 12.06 -1.64 17.26
N ALA A 93 13.06 -1.37 18.10
CA ALA A 93 14.43 -1.81 17.85
C ALA A 93 14.63 -3.34 17.89
N ASP A 94 13.78 -4.06 18.63
CA ASP A 94 13.73 -5.53 18.64
C ASP A 94 12.74 -6.00 17.56
N PRO A 95 13.24 -6.29 16.35
CA PRO A 95 12.81 -5.62 15.14
C PRO A 95 11.33 -5.85 14.84
N GLN A 96 10.54 -4.80 15.00
CA GLN A 96 9.10 -4.83 14.74
C GLN A 96 8.65 -3.52 14.08
N VAL A 97 7.84 -3.64 13.03
CA VAL A 97 7.14 -2.50 12.40
C VAL A 97 5.64 -2.71 12.52
N ASN A 98 4.97 -1.76 13.16
CA ASN A 98 3.51 -1.67 13.17
C ASN A 98 3.09 -0.47 12.32
N LEU A 99 2.22 -0.71 11.35
CA LEU A 99 1.68 0.32 10.47
C LEU A 99 0.15 0.18 10.43
N GLY A 100 -0.55 1.23 10.86
CA GLY A 100 -1.99 1.39 10.69
C GLY A 100 -2.28 2.62 9.86
N PHE A 101 -3.16 2.53 8.88
CA PHE A 101 -3.47 3.68 8.02
C PHE A 101 -4.85 3.55 7.39
N ALA A 102 -5.40 4.71 7.02
CA ALA A 102 -6.45 4.83 6.04
C ALA A 102 -5.92 5.59 4.82
N ILE A 103 -6.42 5.22 3.64
CA ILE A 103 -6.10 5.92 2.40
C ILE A 103 -7.35 6.03 1.55
N GLN A 104 -7.52 7.18 0.92
CA GLN A 104 -8.69 7.49 0.12
C GLN A 104 -8.26 8.18 -1.18
N ALA A 105 -8.68 7.62 -2.32
CA ALA A 105 -8.60 8.31 -3.61
C ALA A 105 -9.56 9.49 -3.65
N ASP A 106 -9.24 10.53 -4.44
CA ASP A 106 -10.20 11.58 -4.74
C ASP A 106 -11.18 11.11 -5.84
N ASN A 107 -11.58 11.98 -6.78
CA ASN A 107 -12.58 11.63 -7.80
C ASN A 107 -12.00 10.93 -9.04
N GLU A 108 -10.71 10.58 -9.03
CA GLU A 108 -10.04 9.93 -10.15
C GLU A 108 -9.42 8.58 -9.73
N LEU A 109 -9.15 7.73 -10.72
CA LEU A 109 -8.49 6.45 -10.50
C LEU A 109 -7.05 6.66 -10.05
N THR A 110 -6.82 6.52 -8.75
CA THR A 110 -5.50 6.67 -8.13
C THR A 110 -4.94 5.33 -7.69
N SER A 111 -3.70 5.03 -8.08
CA SER A 111 -2.92 3.92 -7.53
C SER A 111 -2.04 4.43 -6.39
N PHE A 112 -2.10 3.76 -5.24
CA PHE A 112 -1.25 4.08 -4.10
C PHE A 112 -0.22 2.98 -3.87
N THR A 113 1.03 3.37 -3.65
CA THR A 113 2.12 2.48 -3.24
C THR A 113 2.65 2.95 -1.90
N LEU A 114 2.69 2.06 -0.92
CA LEU A 114 3.22 2.33 0.41
C LEU A 114 4.49 1.52 0.61
N THR A 115 5.58 2.19 0.98
CA THR A 115 6.88 1.56 1.25
C THR A 115 7.33 1.99 2.65
N SER A 116 7.45 1.03 3.56
CA SER A 116 7.97 1.28 4.91
C SER A 116 9.49 1.34 4.93
N ALA A 117 10.03 1.81 6.06
CA ALA A 117 11.46 1.86 6.34
C ALA A 117 12.11 0.49 6.15
N LEU A 118 13.37 0.51 5.68
CA LEU A 118 14.27 -0.62 5.87
C LEU A 118 14.73 -0.61 7.33
N LEU A 119 14.50 -1.72 8.02
CA LEU A 119 15.13 -1.98 9.31
C LEU A 119 16.43 -2.74 9.07
N ASP A 120 17.53 -2.18 9.53
CA ASP A 120 18.81 -2.87 9.59
C ASP A 120 19.15 -3.22 11.04
N PHE A 121 19.49 -4.48 11.27
CA PHE A 121 19.82 -5.01 12.58
C PHE A 121 20.98 -5.99 12.47
N PRO A 122 21.84 -6.09 13.51
CA PRO A 122 22.90 -7.08 13.51
C PRO A 122 22.31 -8.49 13.41
N ASN A 123 23.08 -9.43 12.84
CA ASN A 123 22.64 -10.82 12.69
C ASN A 123 22.13 -11.39 14.01
N ILE A 124 20.86 -11.80 14.03
CA ILE A 124 20.19 -12.37 15.20
C ILE A 124 20.31 -13.89 15.13
N GLU A 125 21.09 -14.47 16.03
CA GLU A 125 21.22 -15.92 16.12
C GLU A 125 19.89 -16.53 16.60
N HIS A 126 19.35 -17.52 15.86
CA HIS A 126 18.05 -18.15 16.14
C HIS A 126 16.83 -17.21 16.03
N ALA A 127 16.81 -16.31 15.03
CA ALA A 127 15.67 -15.44 14.79
C ALA A 127 14.38 -16.21 14.46
N TRP A 128 13.25 -15.75 15.01
CA TRP A 128 11.91 -16.04 14.53
C TRP A 128 11.29 -14.77 13.96
N ALA A 129 10.59 -14.88 12.83
CA ALA A 129 9.92 -13.77 12.18
C ALA A 129 8.45 -14.11 11.93
N ARG A 130 7.61 -13.08 11.93
CA ARG A 130 6.17 -13.15 11.63
C ARG A 130 5.75 -11.91 10.84
N ALA A 131 4.84 -12.11 9.90
CA ALA A 131 4.26 -11.05 9.11
C ALA A 131 2.74 -11.26 9.05
N ASP A 132 1.98 -10.25 9.47
CA ASP A 132 0.53 -10.26 9.45
C ASP A 132 0.03 -8.99 8.77
N ALA A 133 -1.06 -9.12 8.00
CA ALA A 133 -1.73 -7.99 7.40
C ALA A 133 -3.24 -8.23 7.35
N ALA A 134 -4.00 -7.15 7.43
CA ALA A 134 -5.44 -7.16 7.22
C ALA A 134 -5.82 -5.89 6.45
N PHE A 135 -6.66 -6.05 5.43
CA PHE A 135 -7.15 -4.94 4.62
C PHE A 135 -8.66 -5.00 4.50
N THR A 136 -9.26 -3.83 4.47
CA THR A 136 -10.65 -3.64 4.07
C THR A 136 -10.67 -2.69 2.90
N LEU A 137 -11.43 -3.04 1.85
CA LEU A 137 -11.61 -2.21 0.68
C LEU A 137 -13.08 -1.82 0.58
N LEU A 138 -13.35 -0.53 0.38
CA LEU A 138 -14.68 0.01 0.22
C LEU A 138 -14.72 0.87 -1.04
N ASP A 139 -15.77 0.70 -1.83
CA ASP A 139 -16.12 1.60 -2.91
C ASP A 139 -17.47 2.27 -2.59
N CYS A 140 -17.42 3.56 -2.28
CA CYS A 140 -18.61 4.35 -1.97
C CYS A 140 -19.30 4.92 -3.22
N GLN A 141 -18.65 4.89 -4.39
CA GLN A 141 -19.04 5.72 -5.54
C GLN A 141 -19.71 4.98 -6.69
N GLY A 142 -19.73 3.65 -6.74
CA GLY A 142 -20.39 2.97 -7.87
C GLY A 142 -19.46 2.36 -8.91
N VAL A 143 -18.16 2.57 -8.81
CA VAL A 143 -17.25 2.50 -9.97
C VAL A 143 -16.28 1.32 -9.93
N GLY A 144 -16.30 0.58 -8.82
CA GLY A 144 -15.42 -0.51 -8.49
C GLY A 144 -14.15 -0.06 -7.76
N ALA A 145 -13.57 -0.97 -6.98
CA ALA A 145 -12.28 -0.78 -6.35
C ALA A 145 -11.45 -2.06 -6.44
N LEU A 146 -10.14 -1.92 -6.64
CA LEU A 146 -9.20 -3.03 -6.73
C LEU A 146 -8.06 -2.83 -5.73
N LEU A 147 -7.90 -3.81 -4.84
CA LEU A 147 -6.70 -3.96 -4.02
C LEU A 147 -5.94 -5.18 -4.54
N THR A 148 -4.75 -4.92 -5.07
CA THR A 148 -3.83 -5.93 -5.57
C THR A 148 -2.42 -5.50 -5.21
N GLY A 149 -1.50 -6.45 -5.13
CA GLY A 149 -0.09 -6.10 -5.03
C GLY A 149 0.70 -6.49 -6.26
N THR A 150 1.98 -6.21 -6.16
CA THR A 150 2.92 -6.23 -7.29
C THR A 150 4.17 -7.02 -7.00
N GLY A 151 4.14 -7.77 -5.90
CA GLY A 151 5.02 -8.88 -5.69
C GLY A 151 4.81 -9.97 -6.76
N PRO A 152 5.77 -10.88 -6.92
CA PRO A 152 5.71 -11.96 -7.89
C PRO A 152 4.52 -12.91 -7.69
N GLY A 153 3.94 -12.98 -6.49
CA GLY A 153 2.71 -13.73 -6.20
C GLY A 153 1.41 -12.93 -6.38
N GLY A 154 1.48 -11.64 -6.69
CA GLY A 154 0.32 -10.75 -6.87
C GLY A 154 -0.41 -10.36 -5.59
N GLY A 155 0.12 -10.69 -4.42
CA GLY A 155 -0.49 -10.40 -3.12
C GLY A 155 -0.36 -8.93 -2.75
N ALA A 156 -1.44 -8.33 -2.23
CA ALA A 156 -1.51 -6.91 -1.84
C ALA A 156 -0.58 -6.53 -0.67
N TYR A 157 0.01 -7.53 -0.02
CA TYR A 157 1.01 -7.35 1.02
C TYR A 157 2.23 -8.21 0.74
N MET A 158 3.41 -7.60 0.84
CA MET A 158 4.69 -8.28 0.73
C MET A 158 5.63 -7.79 1.83
N ALA A 159 6.15 -8.72 2.62
CA ALA A 159 7.20 -8.49 3.61
C ALA A 159 8.53 -9.03 3.08
N MET A 160 9.60 -8.29 3.28
CA MET A 160 10.92 -8.56 2.72
C MET A 160 12.01 -8.39 3.77
N TYR A 161 13.12 -9.09 3.59
CA TYR A 161 14.30 -9.02 4.47
C TYR A 161 15.60 -9.11 3.66
N ASN A 162 16.72 -8.75 4.29
CA ASN A 162 18.06 -8.77 3.69
C ASN A 162 18.20 -7.95 2.41
N GLY A 163 17.55 -6.78 2.34
CA GLY A 163 17.72 -5.86 1.22
C GLY A 163 16.53 -4.93 1.05
N THR A 164 16.61 -4.09 0.03
CA THR A 164 15.50 -3.29 -0.47
C THR A 164 14.71 -4.09 -1.52
N ALA A 165 13.53 -3.62 -1.90
CA ALA A 165 12.56 -4.37 -2.71
C ALA A 165 13.09 -5.04 -4.01
N SER A 166 14.23 -4.60 -4.56
CA SER A 166 14.87 -5.20 -5.74
C SER A 166 15.74 -6.43 -5.45
N ASP A 167 16.38 -6.47 -4.28
CA ASP A 167 17.41 -7.48 -3.92
C ASP A 167 17.09 -8.20 -2.61
N ALA A 168 16.01 -7.79 -1.95
CA ALA A 168 15.53 -8.42 -0.75
C ALA A 168 15.00 -9.81 -1.05
N THR A 169 15.10 -10.68 -0.05
CA THR A 169 14.41 -11.95 -0.07
C THR A 169 12.98 -11.72 0.39
N THR A 170 12.00 -12.20 -0.37
CA THR A 170 10.60 -12.22 0.08
C THR A 170 10.50 -13.11 1.32
N PHE A 171 10.10 -12.52 2.44
CA PHE A 171 9.82 -13.25 3.67
C PHE A 171 8.42 -13.86 3.61
N ALA A 172 7.43 -13.02 3.29
CA ALA A 172 6.03 -13.40 3.22
C ALA A 172 5.34 -12.56 2.14
N GLU A 173 4.37 -13.17 1.46
CA GLU A 173 3.45 -12.50 0.57
C GLU A 173 2.05 -13.00 0.91
N GLY A 174 1.08 -12.09 0.94
CA GLY A 174 -0.27 -12.42 1.40
C GLY A 174 -1.29 -11.40 0.93
N ILE A 175 -2.54 -11.67 1.31
CA ILE A 175 -3.72 -10.92 0.87
C ILE A 175 -3.90 -11.07 -0.64
N ASN A 176 -4.68 -12.09 -1.02
CA ASN A 176 -5.13 -12.26 -2.40
C ASN A 176 -5.82 -10.99 -2.88
N THR A 177 -5.86 -10.80 -4.20
CA THR A 177 -6.59 -9.71 -4.82
C THR A 177 -8.01 -9.59 -4.26
N ILE A 178 -8.35 -8.39 -3.81
CA ILE A 178 -9.70 -8.02 -3.39
C ILE A 178 -10.26 -7.09 -4.47
N GLU A 179 -11.33 -7.52 -5.13
CA GLU A 179 -12.04 -6.73 -6.13
C GLU A 179 -13.46 -6.46 -5.64
N VAL A 180 -13.82 -5.18 -5.57
CA VAL A 180 -15.19 -4.72 -5.36
C VAL A 180 -15.75 -4.36 -6.72
N VAL A 181 -16.71 -5.16 -7.19
CA VAL A 181 -17.47 -4.90 -8.42
C VAL A 181 -18.89 -4.48 -8.09
N TRP A 182 -19.43 -3.51 -8.82
CA TRP A 182 -20.82 -3.10 -8.63
C TRP A 182 -21.80 -4.11 -9.24
N PRO A 183 -22.99 -4.29 -8.62
CA PRO A 183 -23.98 -5.27 -9.03
C PRO A 183 -24.43 -5.19 -10.49
N GLU A 184 -24.29 -4.05 -11.16
CA GLU A 184 -24.70 -3.91 -12.57
C GLU A 184 -23.89 -4.80 -13.55
N THR A 185 -22.79 -5.41 -13.09
CA THR A 185 -22.02 -6.41 -13.83
C THR A 185 -22.39 -7.85 -13.52
N LEU A 186 -23.16 -8.11 -12.46
CA LEU A 186 -23.85 -9.39 -12.30
C LEU A 186 -25.04 -9.33 -13.25
N ALA A 187 -24.84 -9.81 -14.48
CA ALA A 187 -25.93 -10.05 -15.41
C ALA A 187 -27.06 -10.70 -14.61
N VAL A 188 -28.21 -10.02 -14.52
CA VAL A 188 -29.43 -10.61 -13.98
C VAL A 188 -29.59 -11.90 -14.77
N ALA A 189 -29.33 -13.04 -14.13
CA ALA A 189 -29.66 -14.31 -14.73
C ALA A 189 -31.16 -14.21 -15.00
N GLU A 190 -31.54 -14.12 -16.28
CA GLU A 190 -32.94 -14.21 -16.65
C GLU A 190 -33.40 -15.59 -16.17
N PHE A 191 -34.04 -15.61 -15.02
CA PHE A 191 -34.82 -16.76 -14.59
C PHE A 191 -36.00 -16.81 -15.54
N SER A 192 -35.84 -17.52 -16.66
CA SER A 192 -36.99 -17.97 -17.44
C SER A 192 -37.78 -18.89 -16.51
N SER A 193 -38.89 -18.41 -15.95
CA SER A 193 -39.83 -19.30 -15.29
C SER A 193 -40.28 -20.32 -16.34
N ALA A 194 -40.09 -21.61 -16.03
CA ALA A 194 -40.61 -22.66 -16.89
C ALA A 194 -42.12 -22.45 -17.04
N SER A 195 -42.59 -22.30 -18.28
CA SER A 195 -44.02 -22.29 -18.57
C SER A 195 -44.65 -23.54 -17.98
N SER A 196 -45.72 -23.37 -17.20
CA SER A 196 -46.53 -24.50 -16.73
C SER A 196 -47.05 -25.25 -17.95
N GLY A 197 -46.53 -26.44 -18.18
CA GLY A 197 -47.09 -27.36 -19.16
C GLY A 197 -48.52 -27.72 -18.74
N GLU A 198 -49.45 -27.48 -19.66
CA GLU A 198 -50.82 -27.99 -19.61
C GLU A 198 -50.86 -29.52 -19.76
#